data_AF-A0AAU9JWK6-F1
#
_entry.id   AF-A0AAU9JWK6-F1
#
_cell.length_a   1.000
_cell.length_b   1.000
_cell.length_c   1.000
_cell.angle_alpha   90.00
_cell.angle_beta   90.00
_cell.angle_gamma   90.00
#
_symmetry.space_group_name_H-M   'P 1'
#
loop_
_entity.id
_entity.type
_entity.pdbx_description
1 polymer ?
#
loop_
_entity_poly.entity_id
_entity_poly.type
_entity_poly.pdbx_seq_one_letter_code
_entity_poly.pdbx_strand_id
1 'polypeptide(L)'
;MQSVSDGRIHLYKPGTLERNEDRNSIVLQALETGDGELLDWCIENMQAPLDVPDSLIAHLIYFLAGRFWVHSDPKALGWIRSTIVNNKEKIKGNQEIRLVLDEVNGKLKAKAAGIEEVGKLKNKLDRIFTQNKAAQDFAIIEQPQIIINEENDMDVED
;
A
#
# COMPACT_ATOMS: atom_id res chain seq x y z
N MET A 1 14.42 25.66 -64.28
CA MET A 1 15.05 25.98 -62.98
C MET A 1 14.08 25.57 -61.89
N GLN A 2 14.42 24.49 -61.18
CA GLN A 2 13.68 23.99 -60.03
C GLN A 2 13.92 24.91 -58.83
N SER A 3 12.87 25.23 -58.07
CA SER A 3 13.01 25.71 -56.70
C SER A 3 12.30 24.70 -55.82
N VAL A 4 13.11 23.89 -55.14
CA VAL A 4 12.69 22.93 -54.12
C VAL A 4 12.50 23.72 -52.84
N SER A 5 11.27 23.86 -52.38
CA SER A 5 10.99 24.44 -51.06
C SER A 5 11.17 23.36 -49.99
N ASP A 6 12.27 23.55 -49.27
CA ASP A 6 12.84 22.82 -48.16
C ASP A 6 11.85 22.51 -47.02
N GLY A 7 12.00 21.31 -46.46
CA GLY A 7 11.18 20.75 -45.40
C GLY A 7 11.39 21.48 -44.08
N ARG A 8 10.38 22.27 -43.69
CA ARG A 8 10.27 22.75 -42.31
C ARG A 8 9.80 21.61 -41.43
N ILE A 9 10.77 20.90 -40.86
CA ILE A 9 10.58 20.08 -39.66
C ILE A 9 10.02 21.02 -38.61
N HIS A 10 8.71 20.92 -38.35
CA HIS A 10 8.12 21.51 -37.17
C HIS A 10 8.78 20.83 -35.97
N LEU A 11 9.69 21.54 -35.31
CA LEU A 11 10.20 21.18 -33.99
C LEU A 11 8.99 21.16 -33.06
N TYR A 12 8.38 19.98 -32.90
CA TYR A 12 7.35 19.74 -31.90
C TYR A 12 8.05 19.90 -30.54
N LYS A 13 7.88 21.06 -29.91
CA LYS A 13 8.19 21.19 -28.49
C LYS A 13 7.23 20.24 -27.78
N PRO A 14 7.69 19.22 -27.05
CA PRO A 14 6.78 18.41 -26.26
C PRO A 14 6.16 19.35 -25.22
N GLY A 15 4.87 19.63 -25.40
CA GLY A 15 4.10 20.39 -24.42
C GLY A 15 4.12 19.63 -23.11
N THR A 16 4.57 20.27 -22.04
CA THR A 16 4.43 19.80 -20.67
C THR A 16 2.99 19.98 -20.17
N LEU A 17 2.03 19.49 -20.94
CA LEU A 17 0.62 19.38 -20.61
C LEU A 17 0.24 17.89 -20.82
N GLU A 18 -0.70 17.39 -20.03
CA GLU A 18 -1.41 16.09 -20.22
C GLU A 18 -0.94 14.82 -19.50
N ARG A 19 0.10 14.82 -18.66
CA ARG A 19 0.43 13.57 -17.91
C ARG A 19 -0.65 13.08 -16.93
N ASN A 20 -1.63 13.92 -16.55
CA ASN A 20 -2.71 13.55 -15.63
C ASN A 20 -4.01 13.13 -16.34
N GLU A 21 -4.30 13.64 -17.53
CA GLU A 21 -5.49 13.26 -18.30
C GLU A 21 -5.32 11.84 -18.86
N ASP A 22 -4.11 11.51 -19.33
CA ASP A 22 -3.73 10.16 -19.77
C ASP A 22 -3.86 9.10 -18.67
N ARG A 23 -3.59 9.48 -17.41
CA ARG A 23 -3.58 8.54 -16.28
C ARG A 23 -4.99 8.15 -15.84
N ASN A 24 -5.91 9.12 -15.80
CA ASN A 24 -7.31 8.82 -15.56
C ASN A 24 -7.86 7.96 -16.71
N SER A 25 -7.45 8.23 -17.95
CA SER A 25 -7.85 7.46 -19.12
C SER A 25 -7.54 5.96 -19.00
N ILE A 26 -6.34 5.60 -18.50
CA ILE A 26 -5.96 4.18 -18.32
C ILE A 26 -6.83 3.48 -17.26
N VAL A 27 -7.09 4.14 -16.13
CA VAL A 27 -7.94 3.57 -15.06
C VAL A 27 -9.37 3.36 -15.57
N LEU A 28 -9.91 4.33 -16.29
CA LEU A 28 -11.25 4.25 -16.85
C LEU A 28 -11.34 3.16 -17.91
N GLN A 29 -10.35 3.08 -18.81
CA GLN A 29 -10.28 2.00 -19.80
C GLN A 29 -10.25 0.63 -19.12
N ALA A 30 -9.45 0.45 -18.08
CA ALA A 30 -9.36 -0.81 -17.35
C ALA A 30 -10.70 -1.18 -16.66
N LEU A 31 -11.43 -0.19 -16.14
CA LEU A 31 -12.77 -0.39 -15.59
C LEU A 31 -13.79 -0.76 -16.66
N GLU A 32 -13.72 -0.17 -17.84
CA GLU A 32 -14.63 -0.43 -18.96
C GLU A 32 -14.39 -1.82 -19.57
N THR A 33 -13.13 -2.24 -19.68
CA THR A 33 -12.77 -3.56 -20.23
C THR A 33 -12.82 -4.68 -19.19
N GLY A 34 -12.98 -4.36 -17.90
CA GLY A 34 -12.91 -5.34 -16.81
C GLY A 34 -11.51 -5.94 -16.62
N ASP A 35 -10.46 -5.19 -16.99
CA ASP A 35 -9.08 -5.63 -16.88
C ASP A 35 -8.57 -5.46 -15.45
N GLY A 36 -8.74 -6.51 -14.64
CA GLY A 36 -8.32 -6.53 -13.25
C GLY A 36 -6.81 -6.42 -13.04
N GLU A 37 -5.99 -6.99 -13.93
CA GLU A 37 -4.53 -6.93 -13.82
C GLU A 37 -4.03 -5.50 -14.06
N LEU A 38 -4.60 -4.82 -15.06
CA LEU A 38 -4.30 -3.42 -15.32
C LEU A 38 -4.79 -2.52 -14.18
N LEU A 39 -5.98 -2.78 -13.61
CA LEU A 39 -6.46 -2.05 -12.44
C LEU A 39 -5.55 -2.23 -11.22
N ASP A 40 -5.08 -3.44 -10.97
CA ASP A 40 -4.13 -3.75 -9.91
C ASP A 40 -2.82 -2.95 -10.09
N TRP A 41 -2.29 -2.95 -11.31
CA TRP A 41 -1.11 -2.14 -11.64
C TRP A 41 -1.37 -0.64 -11.45
N CYS A 42 -2.54 -0.15 -11.84
CA CYS A 42 -2.92 1.26 -11.65
C CYS A 42 -2.97 1.65 -10.18
N ILE A 43 -3.56 0.81 -9.32
CA ILE A 43 -3.64 1.08 -7.87
C ILE A 43 -2.24 1.18 -7.25
N GLU A 44 -1.29 0.39 -7.74
CA GLU A 44 0.07 0.39 -7.22
C GLU A 44 0.88 1.61 -7.68
N ASN A 45 0.64 2.10 -8.89
CA ASN A 45 1.53 3.05 -9.55
C ASN A 45 0.91 4.45 -9.78
N MET A 46 -0.39 4.61 -9.56
CA MET A 46 -1.12 5.85 -9.85
C MET A 46 -1.80 6.44 -8.62
N GLN A 47 -2.24 7.70 -8.76
CA GLN A 47 -3.17 8.32 -7.83
C GLN A 47 -4.60 7.98 -8.23
N ALA A 48 -5.51 7.97 -7.25
CA ALA A 48 -6.92 7.71 -7.51
C ALA A 48 -7.50 8.76 -8.48
N PRO A 49 -8.31 8.35 -9.46
CA PRO A 49 -8.96 9.28 -10.38
C PRO A 49 -9.86 10.25 -9.61
N LEU A 50 -9.76 11.53 -9.96
CA LEU A 50 -10.55 12.59 -9.32
C LEU A 50 -12.01 12.50 -9.76
N ASP A 51 -12.25 12.36 -11.06
CA ASP A 51 -13.58 12.27 -11.63
C ASP A 51 -13.79 10.91 -12.26
N VAL A 52 -14.82 10.19 -11.80
CA VAL A 52 -15.18 8.86 -12.32
C VAL A 52 -16.59 8.93 -12.89
N PRO A 53 -16.84 8.40 -14.10
CA PRO A 53 -18.20 8.32 -14.65
C PRO A 53 -19.15 7.56 -13.72
N ASP A 54 -20.39 8.03 -13.61
CA ASP A 54 -21.40 7.48 -12.69
C ASP A 54 -21.60 5.97 -12.85
N SER A 55 -21.53 5.48 -14.09
CA SER A 55 -21.64 4.06 -14.46
C SER A 55 -20.49 3.20 -13.95
N LEU A 56 -19.32 3.79 -13.67
CA LEU A 56 -18.11 3.06 -13.29
C LEU A 56 -17.79 3.18 -11.80
N ILE A 57 -18.42 4.11 -11.06
CA ILE A 57 -18.15 4.30 -9.62
C ILE A 57 -18.44 3.03 -8.84
N ALA A 58 -19.60 2.39 -9.07
CA ALA A 58 -19.97 1.16 -8.38
C ALA A 58 -18.94 0.04 -8.65
N HIS A 59 -18.56 -0.14 -9.92
CA HIS A 59 -17.58 -1.13 -10.34
C HIS A 59 -16.21 -0.89 -9.67
N LEU A 60 -15.71 0.36 -9.69
CA LEU A 60 -14.44 0.72 -9.07
C LEU A 60 -14.45 0.47 -7.56
N ILE A 61 -15.50 0.92 -6.85
CA ILE A 61 -15.59 0.72 -5.40
C ILE A 61 -15.65 -0.77 -5.05
N TYR A 62 -16.40 -1.55 -5.81
CA TYR A 62 -16.51 -2.99 -5.61
C TYR A 62 -15.17 -3.70 -5.83
N PHE A 63 -14.46 -3.37 -6.92
CA PHE A 63 -13.12 -3.91 -7.21
C PHE A 63 -12.13 -3.59 -6.09
N LEU A 64 -12.06 -2.31 -5.68
CA LEU A 64 -11.16 -1.86 -4.61
C LEU A 64 -11.49 -2.53 -3.26
N ALA A 65 -12.77 -2.72 -2.96
CA ALA A 65 -13.20 -3.42 -1.75
C ALA A 65 -12.79 -4.89 -1.77
N GLY A 66 -12.90 -5.57 -2.92
CA GLY A 66 -12.38 -6.92 -3.12
C GLY A 66 -10.88 -7.00 -2.87
N ARG A 67 -10.10 -6.10 -3.49
CA ARG A 67 -8.64 -6.04 -3.30
C ARG A 67 -8.26 -5.79 -1.85
N PHE A 68 -8.91 -4.85 -1.16
CA PHE A 68 -8.69 -4.62 0.27
C PHE A 68 -9.03 -5.84 1.13
N TRP A 69 -10.07 -6.59 0.77
CA TRP A 69 -10.47 -7.77 1.53
C TRP A 69 -9.43 -8.89 1.43
N VAL A 70 -8.95 -9.17 0.22
CA VAL A 70 -7.99 -10.25 -0.04
C VAL A 70 -6.58 -9.87 0.43
N HIS A 71 -6.12 -8.67 0.10
CA HIS A 71 -4.71 -8.27 0.30
C HIS A 71 -4.49 -7.32 1.48
N SER A 72 -5.55 -6.85 2.14
CA SER A 72 -5.45 -5.78 3.15
C SER A 72 -4.73 -4.53 2.65
N ASP A 73 -4.84 -4.25 1.34
CA ASP A 73 -4.12 -3.15 0.68
C ASP A 73 -4.62 -1.77 1.15
N PRO A 74 -3.80 -0.98 1.86
CA PRO A 74 -4.20 0.35 2.32
C PRO A 74 -4.37 1.36 1.17
N LYS A 75 -3.72 1.16 0.01
CA LYS A 75 -3.95 2.03 -1.16
C LYS A 75 -5.37 1.88 -1.68
N ALA A 76 -5.91 0.67 -1.68
CA ALA A 76 -7.29 0.43 -2.09
C ALA A 76 -8.29 1.19 -1.19
N LEU A 77 -8.07 1.23 0.13
CA LEU A 77 -8.88 2.08 1.03
C LEU A 77 -8.72 3.57 0.73
N GLY A 78 -7.50 4.02 0.46
CA GLY A 78 -7.22 5.40 0.06
C GLY A 78 -7.97 5.79 -1.20
N TRP A 79 -8.01 4.89 -2.19
CA TRP A 79 -8.75 5.06 -3.43
C TRP A 79 -10.26 5.09 -3.18
N ILE A 80 -10.83 4.15 -2.40
CA ILE A 80 -12.26 4.16 -2.02
C ILE A 80 -12.63 5.51 -1.40
N ARG A 81 -11.82 5.98 -0.44
CA ARG A 81 -12.04 7.28 0.21
C ARG A 81 -12.02 8.42 -0.81
N SER A 82 -11.02 8.46 -1.70
CA SER A 82 -10.89 9.48 -2.73
C SER A 82 -12.09 9.48 -3.67
N THR A 83 -12.47 8.31 -4.19
CA THR A 83 -13.63 8.14 -5.08
C THR A 83 -14.92 8.64 -4.43
N ILE A 84 -15.17 8.31 -3.16
CA ILE A 84 -16.37 8.78 -2.43
C ILE A 84 -16.36 10.30 -2.27
N VAL A 85 -15.23 10.88 -1.85
CA VAL A 85 -15.12 12.32 -1.59
C VAL A 85 -15.29 13.13 -2.86
N ASN A 86 -14.64 12.72 -3.95
CA ASN A 86 -14.63 13.49 -5.19
C ASN A 86 -15.92 13.34 -6.00
N ASN A 87 -16.64 12.22 -5.84
CA ASN A 87 -17.85 11.92 -6.64
C ASN A 87 -19.14 11.98 -5.81
N LYS A 88 -19.14 12.70 -4.69
CA LYS A 88 -20.27 12.76 -3.72
C LYS A 88 -21.64 13.10 -4.34
N GLU A 89 -21.68 14.00 -5.31
CA GLU A 89 -22.94 14.44 -5.94
C GLU A 89 -23.52 13.34 -6.82
N LYS A 90 -22.67 12.62 -7.56
CA LYS A 90 -23.02 11.46 -8.40
C LYS A 90 -23.54 10.30 -7.54
N ILE A 91 -22.94 10.11 -6.36
CA ILE A 91 -23.33 9.05 -5.41
C ILE A 91 -24.72 9.30 -4.80
N LYS A 92 -25.06 10.56 -4.50
CA LYS A 92 -26.27 10.90 -3.73
C LYS A 92 -27.59 10.43 -4.37
N GLY A 93 -27.65 10.39 -5.70
CA GLY A 93 -28.83 9.98 -6.46
C GLY A 93 -28.83 8.54 -6.96
N ASN A 94 -27.72 7.81 -6.79
CA ASN A 94 -27.53 6.52 -7.43
C ASN A 94 -27.72 5.37 -6.43
N GLN A 95 -28.83 4.65 -6.58
CA GLN A 95 -29.19 3.54 -5.69
C GLN A 95 -28.22 2.35 -5.79
N GLU A 96 -27.69 2.07 -6.99
CA GLU A 96 -26.72 0.99 -7.21
C GLU A 96 -25.43 1.25 -6.43
N ILE A 97 -24.86 2.45 -6.57
CA ILE A 97 -23.65 2.83 -5.82
C ILE A 97 -23.91 2.75 -4.31
N ARG A 98 -25.10 3.15 -3.86
CA ARG A 98 -25.46 3.10 -2.43
C ARG A 98 -25.49 1.67 -1.88
N LEU A 99 -26.02 0.71 -2.63
CA LEU A 99 -26.00 -0.71 -2.22
C LEU A 99 -24.57 -1.23 -2.08
N VAL A 100 -23.69 -0.90 -3.03
CA VAL A 100 -22.27 -1.26 -2.95
C VAL A 100 -21.62 -0.63 -1.71
N LEU A 101 -21.89 0.65 -1.43
CA LEU A 101 -21.35 1.32 -0.24
C LEU A 101 -21.83 0.69 1.07
N ASP A 102 -23.08 0.26 1.14
CA ASP A 102 -23.62 -0.43 2.33
C ASP A 102 -22.93 -1.78 2.54
N GLU A 103 -22.69 -2.55 1.48
CA GLU A 103 -21.93 -3.80 1.54
C GLU A 103 -20.48 -3.57 1.98
N VAL A 104 -19.79 -2.60 1.38
CA VAL A 104 -18.43 -2.22 1.77
C VAL A 104 -18.37 -1.80 3.23
N ASN A 105 -19.33 -1.00 3.70
CA ASN A 105 -19.42 -0.58 5.09
C ASN A 105 -19.58 -1.78 6.05
N GLY A 106 -20.43 -2.75 5.69
CA GLY A 106 -20.59 -4.00 6.44
C GLY A 106 -19.28 -4.77 6.57
N LYS A 107 -18.57 -4.96 5.45
CA LYS A 107 -17.27 -5.65 5.42
C LYS A 107 -16.21 -4.90 6.24
N LEU A 108 -16.17 -3.57 6.15
CA LEU A 108 -15.23 -2.74 6.93
C LEU A 108 -15.49 -2.86 8.43
N LYS A 109 -16.75 -2.83 8.87
CA LYS A 109 -17.11 -3.04 10.28
C LYS A 109 -16.68 -4.41 10.79
N ALA A 110 -16.92 -5.46 10.00
CA ALA A 110 -16.50 -6.82 10.35
C ALA A 110 -14.97 -6.91 10.50
N LYS A 111 -14.21 -6.30 9.58
CA LYS A 111 -12.74 -6.26 9.67
C LYS A 111 -12.25 -5.45 10.86
N ALA A 112 -12.89 -4.32 11.14
CA ALA A 112 -12.55 -3.44 12.25
C ALA A 112 -12.75 -4.11 13.62
N ALA A 113 -13.75 -4.98 13.76
CA ALA A 113 -13.99 -5.74 14.99
C ALA A 113 -12.79 -6.61 15.38
N GLY A 114 -12.01 -7.11 14.42
CA GLY A 114 -10.81 -7.91 14.68
C GLY A 114 -9.57 -7.08 15.06
N ILE A 115 -9.58 -5.76 14.88
CA ILE A 115 -8.39 -4.91 15.09
C ILE A 115 -7.94 -4.92 16.56
N GLU A 116 -8.89 -4.94 17.50
CA GLU A 116 -8.57 -4.97 18.93
C GLU A 116 -7.75 -6.21 19.30
N GLU A 117 -8.18 -7.39 18.86
CA GLU A 117 -7.49 -8.66 19.14
C GLU A 117 -6.13 -8.74 18.44
N VAL A 118 -6.02 -8.23 17.21
CA VAL A 118 -4.74 -8.09 16.51
C VAL A 118 -3.78 -7.17 17.29
N GLY A 119 -4.30 -6.07 17.84
CA GLY A 119 -3.52 -5.17 18.70
C GLY A 119 -3.02 -5.85 19.98
N LYS A 120 -3.86 -6.65 20.63
CA LYS A 120 -3.46 -7.45 21.81
C LYS A 120 -2.37 -8.47 21.47
N LEU A 121 -2.49 -9.16 20.34
CA LEU A 121 -1.48 -10.11 19.88
C LEU A 121 -0.15 -9.43 19.57
N LYS A 122 -0.17 -8.31 18.84
CA LYS A 122 1.02 -7.51 18.56
C LYS A 122 1.76 -7.13 19.85
N ASN A 123 1.04 -6.59 20.84
CA ASN A 123 1.63 -6.21 22.12
C ASN A 123 2.26 -7.39 22.87
N LYS A 124 1.67 -8.59 22.78
CA LYS A 124 2.26 -9.81 23.35
C LYS A 124 3.54 -10.22 22.62
N LEU A 125 3.54 -10.18 21.29
CA LEU A 125 4.72 -10.48 20.48
C LEU A 125 5.85 -9.50 20.77
N ASP A 126 5.57 -8.20 20.82
CA ASP A 126 6.56 -7.15 21.14
C ASP A 126 7.25 -7.41 22.49
N ARG A 127 6.48 -7.86 23.50
CA ARG A 127 7.04 -8.26 24.81
C ARG A 127 7.98 -9.45 24.71
N ILE A 128 7.59 -10.49 23.97
CA ILE A 128 8.43 -11.69 23.77
C ILE A 128 9.72 -11.33 23.06
N PHE A 129 9.66 -10.52 21.99
CA PHE A 129 10.85 -10.07 21.26
C PHE A 129 11.78 -9.24 22.16
N THR A 130 11.23 -8.36 22.99
CA THR A 130 12.01 -7.54 23.92
C THR A 130 12.70 -8.41 24.99
N GLN A 131 11.99 -9.38 25.55
CA GLN A 131 12.54 -10.32 26.55
C GLN A 131 13.61 -11.22 25.95
N ASN A 132 13.40 -11.75 24.74
CA ASN A 132 14.38 -12.59 24.07
C ASN A 132 15.66 -11.81 23.69
N LYS A 133 15.51 -10.56 23.26
CA LYS A 133 16.66 -9.68 23.01
C LYS A 133 17.45 -9.43 24.29
N ALA A 134 16.76 -9.09 25.38
CA ALA A 134 17.41 -8.92 26.68
C ALA A 134 18.13 -10.20 27.13
N ALA A 135 17.52 -11.38 26.97
CA ALA A 135 18.15 -12.66 27.33
C ALA A 135 19.38 -12.98 26.46
N GLN A 136 19.38 -12.64 25.17
CA GLN A 136 20.56 -12.76 24.30
C GLN A 136 21.67 -11.79 24.71
N ASP A 137 21.32 -10.55 25.07
CA ASP A 137 22.29 -9.55 25.54
C ASP A 137 22.95 -9.96 26.88
N PHE A 138 22.22 -10.67 27.76
CA PHE A 138 22.79 -11.22 29.00
C PHE A 138 23.67 -12.46 28.77
N ALA A 139 23.34 -13.33 27.81
CA ALA A 139 24.12 -14.53 27.50
C ALA A 139 25.53 -14.22 26.96
N ILE A 140 25.76 -13.02 26.41
CA ILE A 140 27.06 -12.59 25.90
C ILE A 140 28.02 -12.15 27.03
N ILE A 141 27.51 -11.89 28.25
CA ILE A 141 28.31 -11.40 29.38
C ILE A 141 28.82 -12.54 30.29
N GLU A 142 28.30 -13.77 30.15
CA GLU A 142 28.66 -14.93 30.99
C GLU A 142 29.81 -15.81 30.46
N GLN A 143 30.79 -15.24 29.75
CA GLN A 143 32.11 -15.87 29.64
C GLN A 143 33.13 -15.11 30.49
N PRO A 144 33.19 -15.32 31.82
CA PRO A 144 34.33 -14.88 32.58
C PRO A 144 35.55 -15.65 32.08
N GLN A 145 36.48 -14.95 31.43
CA GLN A 145 37.82 -15.50 31.21
C GLN A 145 38.50 -15.63 32.57
N ILE A 146 38.39 -16.81 33.17
CA ILE A 146 39.13 -17.16 34.38
C ILE A 146 40.60 -17.28 33.95
N ILE A 147 41.39 -16.24 34.20
CA ILE A 147 42.84 -16.31 34.16
C ILE A 147 43.27 -16.97 35.46
N ILE A 148 43.65 -18.25 35.38
CA ILE A 148 44.30 -18.95 36.48
C ILE A 148 45.73 -18.45 36.52
N ASN A 149 46.08 -17.65 37.53
CA ASN A 149 47.48 -17.41 37.86
C ASN A 149 47.99 -18.68 38.52
N GLU A 150 48.82 -19.45 37.82
CA GLU A 150 49.68 -20.44 38.45
C GLU A 150 50.76 -19.67 39.24
N GLU A 151 50.52 -19.49 40.54
CA GLU A 151 51.60 -19.20 41.48
C GLU A 151 52.56 -20.39 41.46
N ASN A 152 53.74 -20.19 40.87
CA ASN A 152 54.88 -21.08 41.05
C ASN A 152 55.34 -20.96 42.52
N ASP A 153 54.71 -21.70 43.41
CA ASP A 153 55.35 -22.15 44.64
C ASP A 153 56.33 -23.25 44.25
N MET A 154 57.59 -22.87 44.08
CA MET A 154 58.70 -23.81 44.11
C MET A 154 59.51 -23.54 45.37
N ASP A 155 59.10 -24.26 46.40
CA ASP A 155 59.84 -24.80 47.53
C ASP A 155 61.25 -24.26 47.78
N VAL A 156 61.37 -23.62 48.94
CA VAL A 156 62.60 -23.56 49.73
C VAL A 156 62.79 -24.94 50.37
N GLU A 157 63.94 -25.59 50.17
CA GLU A 157 64.60 -26.38 51.23
C GLU A 157 66.09 -26.66 50.89
N ASP A 158 66.94 -26.13 51.79
CA ASP A 158 68.35 -26.39 52.15
C ASP A 158 69.46 -26.68 51.11
#